data_AF-A0A345QJI5-F1
#
_entry.id   AF-A0A345QJI5-F1
#
_cell.length_a   1.000
_cell.length_b   1.000
_cell.length_c   1.000
_cell.angle_alpha   90.00
_cell.angle_beta   90.00
_cell.angle_gamma   90.00
#
_symmetry.space_group_name_H-M   'P 1'
#
loop_
_entity.id
_entity.type
_entity.pdbx_description
1 polymer ?
#
loop_
_entity_poly.entity_id
_entity_poly.type
_entity_poly.pdbx_seq_one_letter_code
_entity_poly.pdbx_strand_id
1 'polypeptide(L)'
;MKLVKITLIVGLTTLVAACEGRQGPDKSVDRGFDSKHLSQLEAGIWVDPNGCDHWIIDDGVEGYLSARLDKHGKPVCSGIAAPTQTVGDFKGGGTGLIGDEI
;
A
#
# COMPACT_ATOMS: atom_id res chain seq x y z
N MET A 1 5.31 40.45 -15.15
CA MET A 1 4.50 39.42 -15.87
C MET A 1 5.33 38.25 -16.41
N LYS A 2 6.49 38.48 -17.06
CA LYS A 2 7.36 37.37 -17.55
C LYS A 2 7.89 36.47 -16.42
N LEU A 3 8.39 37.05 -15.33
CA LEU A 3 8.85 36.29 -14.17
C LEU A 3 7.74 35.41 -13.58
N VAL A 4 6.57 35.96 -13.31
CA VAL A 4 5.41 35.21 -12.76
C VAL A 4 5.02 34.02 -13.65
N LYS A 5 5.02 34.18 -14.98
CA LYS A 5 4.74 33.08 -15.92
C LYS A 5 5.81 31.98 -15.86
N ILE A 6 7.08 32.35 -15.74
CA ILE A 6 8.18 31.39 -15.62
C ILE A 6 8.07 30.63 -14.29
N THR A 7 7.83 31.30 -13.17
CA THR A 7 7.67 30.63 -11.87
C THR A 7 6.48 29.67 -11.86
N LEU A 8 5.38 30.05 -12.53
CA LEU A 8 4.18 29.20 -12.61
C LEU A 8 4.42 27.94 -13.46
N ILE A 9 5.14 28.08 -14.58
CA ILE A 9 5.51 26.95 -15.44
C ILE A 9 6.47 26.02 -14.71
N VAL A 10 7.52 26.56 -14.08
CA VAL A 10 8.49 25.75 -13.33
C VAL A 10 7.81 25.03 -12.17
N GLY A 11 7.00 25.74 -11.38
CA GLY A 11 6.25 25.13 -10.28
C GLY A 11 5.27 24.04 -10.72
N LEU A 12 4.62 24.22 -11.88
CA LEU A 12 3.74 23.18 -12.43
C LEU A 12 4.54 21.96 -12.91
N THR A 13 5.68 22.17 -13.59
CA THR A 13 6.52 21.06 -14.06
C THR A 13 7.11 20.25 -12.91
N THR A 14 7.51 20.88 -11.80
CA THR A 14 8.04 20.16 -10.64
C THR A 14 6.97 19.36 -9.91
N LEU A 15 5.73 19.88 -9.83
CA LEU A 15 4.61 19.15 -9.24
C LEU A 15 4.23 17.90 -10.06
N VAL A 16 4.21 18.00 -11.39
CA VAL A 16 3.84 16.87 -12.27
C VAL A 16 4.95 15.80 -12.30
N ALA A 17 6.22 16.19 -12.22
CA ALA A 17 7.35 15.25 -12.19
C ALA A 17 7.38 14.35 -10.93
N ALA A 18 6.69 14.72 -9.84
CA ALA A 18 6.63 13.92 -8.62
C ALA A 18 5.80 12.63 -8.76
N CYS A 19 4.99 12.50 -9.83
CA CYS A 19 4.14 11.34 -10.06
C CYS A 19 4.85 10.19 -10.79
N GLU A 20 5.99 10.44 -11.44
CA GLU A 20 6.68 9.43 -12.25
C GLU A 20 7.92 8.89 -11.52
N GLY A 21 7.97 7.57 -11.27
CA GLY A 21 9.24 6.87 -11.03
C GLY A 21 9.54 6.39 -9.61
N ARG A 22 8.64 6.55 -8.64
CA ARG A 22 8.87 5.99 -7.30
C ARG A 22 8.58 4.49 -7.17
N GLN A 23 7.80 3.85 -8.04
CA GLN A 23 7.52 2.41 -7.93
C GLN A 23 8.21 1.60 -9.03
N GLY A 24 9.44 1.13 -8.77
CA GLY A 24 10.09 0.09 -9.58
C GLY A 24 9.40 -1.29 -9.46
N PRO A 25 9.85 -2.30 -10.24
CA PRO A 25 9.34 -3.68 -10.15
C PRO A 25 9.70 -4.33 -8.82
N ASP A 26 10.80 -3.89 -8.19
CA ASP A 26 11.18 -4.29 -6.85
C ASP A 26 10.26 -3.62 -5.82
N LYS A 27 9.46 -4.46 -5.15
CA LYS A 27 8.53 -4.08 -4.07
C LYS A 27 9.09 -4.41 -2.67
N SER A 28 10.37 -4.80 -2.59
CA SER A 28 11.04 -5.06 -1.30
C SER A 28 11.57 -3.77 -0.65
N VAL A 29 11.65 -2.68 -1.40
CA VAL A 29 12.17 -1.40 -0.93
C VAL A 29 11.01 -0.46 -0.63
N ASP A 30 10.91 -0.09 0.64
CA ASP A 30 10.08 1.01 1.08
C ASP A 30 10.69 2.36 0.64
N ARG A 31 9.86 3.22 0.06
CA ARG A 31 10.24 4.56 -0.42
C ARG A 31 9.44 5.67 0.28
N GLY A 32 8.73 5.30 1.35
CA GLY A 32 7.98 6.18 2.24
C GLY A 32 8.88 6.98 3.19
N PHE A 33 8.24 7.54 4.22
CA PHE A 33 8.90 8.36 5.23
C PHE A 33 9.47 7.53 6.39
N ASP A 34 8.93 6.34 6.63
CA ASP A 34 9.54 5.36 7.51
C ASP A 34 10.36 4.34 6.70
N SER A 35 11.27 3.66 7.39
CA SER A 35 12.30 2.82 6.77
C SER A 35 12.52 1.55 7.59
N LYS A 36 11.40 0.91 7.94
CA LYS A 36 11.39 -0.37 8.66
C LYS A 36 11.26 -1.53 7.69
N HIS A 37 11.58 -2.72 8.20
CA HIS A 37 11.51 -3.95 7.42
C HIS A 37 10.10 -4.54 7.53
N LEU A 38 9.55 -5.07 6.41
CA LEU A 38 8.21 -5.67 6.35
C LEU A 38 7.94 -6.75 7.40
N SER A 39 8.98 -7.42 7.91
CA SER A 39 8.86 -8.41 8.98
C SER A 39 8.45 -7.83 10.34
N GLN A 40 8.42 -6.51 10.48
CA GLN A 40 7.97 -5.81 11.69
C GLN A 40 6.47 -5.45 11.63
N LEU A 41 5.83 -5.69 10.48
CA LEU A 41 4.41 -5.45 10.26
C LEU A 41 3.60 -6.74 10.42
N GLU A 42 2.32 -6.58 10.71
CA GLU A 42 1.38 -7.69 10.84
C GLU A 42 0.45 -7.79 9.63
N ALA A 43 0.29 -9.00 9.12
CA ALA A 43 -0.56 -9.27 7.98
C ALA A 43 -1.96 -9.73 8.42
N GLY A 44 -2.98 -9.06 7.89
CA GLY A 44 -4.35 -9.54 7.95
C GLY A 44 -4.83 -10.15 6.63
N ILE A 45 -6.12 -10.48 6.59
CA ILE A 45 -6.79 -11.00 5.40
C ILE A 45 -7.88 -10.03 4.98
N TRP A 46 -7.88 -9.66 3.71
CA TRP A 46 -9.03 -9.09 3.02
C TRP A 46 -9.70 -10.17 2.17
N VAL A 47 -11.03 -10.25 2.24
CA VAL A 47 -11.83 -11.15 1.41
C VAL A 47 -12.40 -10.37 0.23
N ASP A 48 -12.03 -10.76 -0.99
CA ASP A 48 -12.50 -10.10 -2.21
C ASP A 48 -14.00 -10.37 -2.48
N PRO A 49 -14.64 -9.70 -3.47
CA PRO A 49 -16.04 -9.93 -3.80
C PRO A 49 -16.39 -11.36 -4.23
N ASN A 50 -15.41 -12.16 -4.65
CA ASN A 50 -15.58 -13.57 -5.00
C ASN A 50 -15.45 -14.49 -3.77
N GLY A 51 -15.13 -13.94 -2.60
CA GLY A 51 -14.94 -14.69 -1.36
C GLY A 51 -13.53 -15.23 -1.17
N CYS A 52 -12.55 -14.74 -1.94
CA CYS A 52 -11.17 -15.24 -1.89
C CYS A 52 -10.24 -14.30 -1.11
N ASP A 53 -9.28 -14.90 -0.44
CA ASP A 53 -8.40 -14.27 0.54
C ASP A 53 -7.23 -13.56 -0.13
N HIS A 54 -6.92 -12.37 0.37
CA HIS A 54 -5.72 -11.61 0.04
C HIS A 54 -5.00 -11.24 1.34
N TRP A 55 -3.69 -11.44 1.39
CA TRP A 55 -2.86 -10.88 2.45
C TRP A 55 -2.83 -9.38 2.29
N ILE A 56 -3.09 -8.67 3.38
CA ILE A 56 -2.99 -7.21 3.44
C ILE A 56 -2.14 -6.77 4.61
N ILE A 57 -1.37 -5.71 4.39
CA ILE A 57 -0.65 -4.97 5.42
C ILE A 57 -0.88 -3.49 5.13
N ASP A 58 -1.14 -2.73 6.18
CA ASP A 58 -1.30 -1.28 6.14
C ASP A 58 -0.25 -0.65 7.05
N ASP A 59 0.65 0.11 6.43
CA ASP A 59 1.71 0.86 7.08
C ASP A 59 1.40 2.37 7.16
N GLY A 60 0.10 2.72 7.20
CA GLY A 60 -0.37 4.10 7.29
C GLY A 60 -0.52 4.76 5.92
N VAL A 61 0.57 5.20 5.29
CA VAL A 61 0.53 5.76 3.92
C VAL A 61 0.69 4.66 2.86
N GLU A 62 1.51 3.66 3.17
CA GLU A 62 1.86 2.57 2.28
C GLU A 62 1.04 1.31 2.59
N GLY A 63 0.47 0.70 1.55
CA GLY A 63 -0.28 -0.55 1.66
C GLY A 63 0.34 -1.67 0.82
N TYR A 64 0.34 -2.88 1.37
CA TYR A 64 0.79 -4.10 0.68
C TYR A 64 -0.38 -5.05 0.53
N LEU A 65 -0.53 -5.62 -0.67
CA LEU A 65 -1.58 -6.60 -0.96
C LEU A 65 -1.02 -7.70 -1.86
N SER A 66 -1.29 -8.95 -1.50
CA SER A 66 -1.01 -10.10 -2.38
C SER A 66 -2.09 -11.16 -2.25
N ALA A 67 -2.41 -11.82 -3.37
CA ALA A 67 -3.35 -12.94 -3.35
C ALA A 67 -2.80 -14.06 -2.45
N ARG A 68 -3.63 -14.59 -1.56
CA ARG A 68 -3.28 -15.76 -0.77
C ARG A 68 -3.46 -17.00 -1.64
N LEU A 69 -2.36 -17.61 -2.04
CA LEU A 69 -2.36 -18.79 -2.90
C LEU A 69 -2.08 -20.07 -2.10
N ASP A 70 -2.68 -21.16 -2.53
CA ASP A 70 -2.31 -22.50 -2.07
C ASP A 70 -0.98 -22.95 -2.70
N LYS A 71 -0.50 -24.13 -2.30
CA LYS A 71 0.73 -24.73 -2.82
C LYS A 71 0.70 -25.04 -4.33
N HIS A 72 -0.46 -24.94 -4.97
CA HIS A 72 -0.67 -25.15 -6.40
C HIS A 72 -0.90 -23.83 -7.17
N GLY A 73 -0.78 -22.68 -6.50
CA GLY A 73 -1.00 -21.37 -7.11
C GLY A 73 -2.48 -21.03 -7.30
N LYS A 74 -3.41 -21.75 -6.68
CA LYS A 74 -4.84 -21.41 -6.72
C LYS A 74 -5.19 -20.43 -5.59
N PRO A 75 -6.13 -19.49 -5.80
CA PRO A 75 -6.64 -18.65 -4.73
C PRO A 75 -7.20 -19.46 -3.57
N VAL A 76 -6.87 -19.07 -2.35
CA VAL A 76 -7.51 -19.58 -1.13
C VAL A 76 -8.78 -18.79 -0.90
N CYS A 77 -9.91 -19.45 -0.65
CA CYS A 77 -11.19 -18.81 -0.35
C CYS A 77 -11.71 -19.45 0.94
N SER A 78 -11.24 -18.93 2.09
CA SER A 78 -11.34 -19.64 3.38
C SER A 78 -12.67 -19.45 4.10
N GLY A 79 -13.43 -18.43 3.75
CA GLY A 79 -14.66 -18.06 4.46
C GLY A 79 -14.42 -17.46 5.85
N ILE A 80 -13.20 -16.97 6.12
CA ILE A 80 -12.85 -16.36 7.42
C ILE A 80 -13.64 -15.07 7.72
N ALA A 81 -14.14 -14.40 6.67
CA ALA A 81 -14.96 -13.20 6.76
C ALA A 81 -15.98 -13.15 5.61
N ALA A 82 -16.97 -12.26 5.69
CA ALA A 82 -17.85 -11.97 4.57
C ALA A 82 -17.09 -11.31 3.41
N PRO A 83 -17.56 -11.41 2.15
CA PRO A 83 -16.98 -10.67 1.04
C PRO A 83 -16.85 -9.18 1.36
N THR A 84 -15.77 -8.58 0.87
CA THR A 84 -15.37 -7.19 1.08
C THR A 84 -15.07 -6.79 2.53
N GLN A 85 -14.83 -7.75 3.42
CA GLN A 85 -14.41 -7.49 4.81
C GLN A 85 -12.93 -7.83 5.03
N THR A 86 -12.35 -7.24 6.07
CA THR A 86 -11.00 -7.51 6.54
C THR A 86 -11.02 -8.18 7.92
N VAL A 87 -10.01 -9.01 8.20
CA VAL A 87 -9.80 -9.65 9.50
C VAL A 87 -8.31 -9.68 9.86
N GLY A 88 -8.02 -9.68 11.16
CA GLY A 88 -6.64 -9.61 11.69
C GLY A 88 -6.16 -8.18 11.94
N ASP A 89 -5.03 -8.05 12.62
CA ASP A 89 -4.40 -6.76 12.94
C ASP A 89 -3.53 -6.28 11.78
N PHE A 90 -4.13 -6.02 10.63
CA PHE A 90 -3.40 -5.64 9.41
C PHE A 90 -2.69 -4.28 9.50
N LYS A 91 -2.96 -3.49 10.55
CA LYS A 91 -2.28 -2.23 10.86
C LYS A 91 -1.18 -2.39 11.93
N GLY A 92 -1.05 -3.59 12.49
CA GLY A 92 -0.09 -3.89 13.55
C GLY A 92 1.34 -3.57 13.11
N GLY A 93 2.02 -2.75 13.91
CA GLY A 93 3.39 -2.31 13.63
C GLY A 93 3.52 -1.14 12.64
N GLY A 94 2.40 -0.63 12.10
CA GLY A 94 2.36 0.49 11.18
C GLY A 94 2.74 1.84 11.82
N THR A 95 2.86 2.90 11.01
CA THR A 95 3.02 4.29 11.52
C THR A 95 1.72 5.11 11.42
N GLY A 96 1.31 5.73 12.53
CA GLY A 96 0.22 6.71 12.54
C GLY A 96 0.68 8.16 12.33
N LEU A 97 1.98 8.39 12.10
CA LEU A 97 2.55 9.74 12.00
C LEU A 97 2.12 10.47 10.71
N ILE A 98 1.99 9.70 9.62
CA ILE A 98 1.50 10.15 8.32
C ILE A 98 0.67 8.97 7.81
N GLY A 99 -0.58 9.21 7.40
CA GLY A 99 -1.49 8.14 6.97
C GLY A 99 -2.80 8.15 7.74
N ASP A 100 -3.44 6.99 7.79
CA ASP A 100 -4.62 6.80 8.62
C ASP A 100 -4.27 6.37 10.05
N GLU A 101 -5.27 6.41 10.94
CA GLU A 101 -5.07 6.10 12.35
C GLU A 101 -4.96 4.57 12.54
N ILE A 102 -4.04 4.15 13.42
CA ILE A 102 -3.77 2.75 13.79
C ILE A 102 -4.50 2.40 15.08
#